data_AF-A0A1E3H5K2-F1
#
_entry.id   AF-A0A1E3H5K2-F1
#
_cell.length_a   1.000
_cell.length_b   1.000
_cell.length_c   1.000
_cell.angle_alpha   90.00
_cell.angle_beta   90.00
_cell.angle_gamma   90.00
#
_symmetry.space_group_name_H-M   'P 1'
#
loop_
_entity.id
_entity.type
_entity.pdbx_description
1 polymer ?
#
loop_
_entity_poly.entity_id
_entity_poly.type
_entity_poly.pdbx_seq_one_letter_code
_entity_poly.pdbx_strand_id
1 'polypeptide(L)'
;MTARTQADDAASKSGEDDDRLAGLAALLSRAAPGHERLAPVERWTPPECGAIDMRIDANGGWHYMGSPIGREALVRLFSTVLMREGDRYLLVTPAEKLEIAVDDVPFLGVEMHVSGTGAGQRIVLRTNLGDVVEAGPEHRLRAARGEPSCPMSTCGVGWTPG
;
A
#
# COMPACT_ATOMS: atom_id res chain seq x y z
N MET A 1 -3.43 -58.10 11.59
CA MET A 1 -4.15 -57.54 10.43
C MET A 1 -5.11 -56.49 10.97
N THR A 2 -4.67 -55.22 11.04
CA THR A 2 -4.85 -54.14 10.01
C THR A 2 -6.29 -53.65 9.94
N ALA A 3 -6.64 -52.38 9.86
CA ALA A 3 -6.08 -51.04 10.13
C ALA A 3 -7.18 -50.05 9.62
N ARG A 4 -7.16 -48.79 10.11
CA ARG A 4 -7.73 -47.57 9.47
C ARG A 4 -9.27 -47.40 9.51
N THR A 5 -9.89 -46.23 9.73
CA THR A 5 -9.61 -44.79 9.46
C THR A 5 -10.65 -43.98 10.30
N GLN A 6 -10.35 -43.02 11.19
CA GLN A 6 -10.00 -41.59 11.02
C GLN A 6 -10.77 -40.83 9.92
N ALA A 7 -12.06 -40.51 10.10
CA ALA A 7 -12.84 -39.75 9.11
C ALA A 7 -13.88 -38.73 9.64
N ASP A 8 -13.89 -38.36 10.92
CA ASP A 8 -14.94 -37.46 11.47
C ASP A 8 -14.50 -36.00 11.74
N ASP A 9 -13.32 -35.57 11.27
CA ASP A 9 -12.77 -34.22 11.53
C ASP A 9 -13.08 -33.17 10.44
N ALA A 10 -13.88 -33.51 9.42
CA ALA A 10 -14.08 -32.65 8.24
C ALA A 10 -15.36 -31.79 8.27
N ALA A 11 -16.28 -32.00 9.21
CA ALA A 11 -17.59 -31.34 9.20
C ALA A 11 -17.65 -30.00 9.95
N SER A 12 -16.62 -29.62 10.72
CA SER A 12 -16.71 -28.45 11.63
C SER A 12 -15.95 -27.19 11.18
N LYS A 13 -15.23 -27.20 10.06
CA LYS A 13 -14.41 -26.03 9.63
C LYS A 13 -15.17 -24.97 8.83
N SER A 14 -16.29 -25.31 8.21
CA SER A 14 -16.95 -24.42 7.24
C SER A 14 -17.77 -23.29 7.87
N GLY A 15 -18.21 -23.45 9.12
CA GLY A 15 -18.99 -22.41 9.82
C GLY A 15 -18.13 -21.29 10.41
N GLU A 16 -16.91 -21.61 10.83
CA GLU A 16 -16.02 -20.67 11.51
C GLU A 16 -15.31 -19.71 10.52
N ASP A 17 -15.15 -20.14 9.27
CA ASP A 17 -14.60 -19.31 8.20
C ASP A 17 -15.65 -18.37 7.59
N ASP A 18 -16.92 -18.76 7.59
CA ASP A 18 -18.05 -17.89 7.18
C ASP A 18 -18.28 -16.77 8.21
N ASP A 19 -18.16 -17.09 9.51
CA ASP A 19 -18.20 -16.12 10.62
C ASP A 19 -17.02 -15.13 10.58
N ARG A 20 -15.81 -15.56 10.17
CA ARG A 20 -14.64 -14.69 9.98
C ARG A 20 -14.79 -13.74 8.80
N LEU A 21 -15.36 -14.23 7.69
CA LEU A 21 -15.61 -13.42 6.49
C LEU A 21 -16.73 -12.40 6.73
N ALA A 22 -17.79 -12.79 7.43
CA ALA A 22 -18.86 -11.90 7.88
C ALA A 22 -18.34 -10.84 8.86
N GLY A 23 -17.44 -11.22 9.78
CA GLY A 23 -16.76 -10.31 10.70
C GLY A 23 -15.89 -9.26 10.00
N LEU A 24 -15.13 -9.65 8.97
CA LEU A 24 -14.33 -8.73 8.16
C LEU A 24 -15.23 -7.79 7.34
N ALA A 25 -16.30 -8.31 6.73
CA ALA A 25 -17.27 -7.51 5.98
C ALA A 25 -18.00 -6.47 6.85
N ALA A 26 -18.32 -6.83 8.10
CA ALA A 26 -18.94 -5.93 9.08
C ALA A 26 -17.98 -4.83 9.58
N LEU A 27 -16.68 -5.14 9.68
CA LEU A 27 -15.64 -4.16 9.98
C LEU A 27 -15.40 -3.19 8.82
N LEU A 28 -15.41 -3.68 7.58
CA LEU A 28 -15.30 -2.84 6.37
C LEU A 28 -16.50 -1.91 6.20
N SER A 29 -17.70 -2.36 6.56
CA SER A 29 -18.95 -1.58 6.45
C SER A 29 -19.12 -0.52 7.55
N ARG A 30 -18.49 -0.70 8.72
CA ARG A 30 -18.46 0.29 9.81
C ARG A 30 -17.30 1.29 9.70
N ALA A 31 -16.26 0.96 8.94
CA ALA A 31 -15.08 1.80 8.76
C ALA A 31 -15.22 2.84 7.61
N ALA A 32 -16.34 2.87 6.89
CA ALA A 32 -16.60 3.91 5.89
C ALA A 32 -17.59 4.93 6.45
N PRO A 33 -17.11 6.14 6.76
CA PRO A 33 -17.07 7.15 5.70
C PRO A 33 -15.66 7.75 5.54
N GLY A 34 -15.07 7.58 4.35
CA GLY A 34 -13.76 8.19 4.03
C GLY A 34 -13.13 7.89 2.66
N HIS A 35 -13.69 6.97 1.85
CA HIS A 35 -13.14 6.59 0.54
C HIS A 35 -14.05 6.92 -0.67
N GLU A 36 -15.10 7.72 -0.50
CA GLU A 36 -15.94 8.12 -1.63
C GLU A 36 -15.44 9.40 -2.30
N ARG A 37 -14.64 9.18 -3.35
CA ARG A 37 -14.01 10.10 -4.30
C ARG A 37 -12.53 10.35 -4.01
N LEU A 38 -11.69 9.42 -4.51
CA LEU A 38 -10.39 9.82 -5.05
C LEU A 38 -10.57 11.13 -5.81
N ALA A 39 -9.67 12.08 -5.56
CA ALA A 39 -9.69 13.33 -6.30
C ALA A 39 -9.65 13.01 -7.79
N PRO A 40 -10.47 13.65 -8.65
CA PRO A 40 -10.50 13.37 -10.08
C PRO A 40 -9.27 14.01 -10.75
N VAL A 41 -8.08 13.59 -10.33
CA VAL A 41 -6.78 14.15 -10.73
C VAL A 41 -6.59 14.07 -12.24
N GLU A 42 -7.12 13.04 -12.89
CA GLU A 42 -7.04 12.85 -14.34
C GLU A 42 -7.88 13.87 -15.13
N ARG A 43 -8.80 14.58 -14.46
CA ARG A 43 -9.64 15.63 -15.10
C ARG A 43 -9.04 17.02 -15.00
N TRP A 44 -7.98 17.19 -14.21
CA TRP A 44 -7.35 18.49 -14.01
C TRP A 44 -6.13 18.63 -14.90
N THR A 45 -5.98 19.80 -15.50
CA THR A 45 -4.79 20.18 -16.28
C THR A 45 -4.18 21.47 -15.71
N PRO A 46 -3.77 21.46 -14.42
CA PRO A 46 -3.24 22.64 -13.75
C PRO A 46 -1.85 23.01 -14.29
N PRO A 47 -1.37 24.23 -14.03
CA PRO A 47 0.01 24.60 -14.34
C PRO A 47 1.00 23.72 -13.56
N GLU A 48 2.13 23.39 -14.20
CA GLU A 48 3.26 22.77 -13.50
C GLU A 48 3.97 23.82 -12.65
N CYS A 49 3.95 23.63 -11.33
CA CYS A 49 4.53 24.57 -10.36
C CYS A 49 5.94 24.16 -9.90
N GLY A 50 6.52 23.13 -10.52
CA GLY A 50 7.86 22.62 -10.22
C GLY A 50 7.88 21.50 -9.18
N ALA A 51 9.07 21.22 -8.66
CA ALA A 51 9.29 20.21 -7.63
C ALA A 51 9.21 20.82 -6.22
N ILE A 52 8.68 20.05 -5.28
CA ILE A 52 8.68 20.39 -3.84
C ILE A 52 9.60 19.44 -3.10
N ASP A 53 10.12 19.86 -1.94
CA ASP A 53 10.91 19.00 -1.04
C ASP A 53 9.98 18.08 -0.24
N MET A 54 9.25 17.23 -0.97
CA MET A 54 8.49 16.12 -0.42
C MET A 54 9.07 14.81 -0.95
N ARG A 55 9.29 13.85 -0.07
CA ARG A 55 9.87 12.55 -0.40
C ARG A 55 9.09 11.41 0.23
N ILE A 56 8.84 10.36 -0.54
CA ILE A 56 8.44 9.05 -0.04
C ILE A 56 9.69 8.15 -0.04
N ASP A 57 10.12 7.73 1.15
CA ASP A 57 11.28 6.83 1.27
C ASP A 57 10.91 5.37 0.91
N ALA A 58 11.93 4.51 0.78
CA ALA A 58 11.75 3.10 0.43
C ALA A 58 10.95 2.28 1.48
N ASN A 59 10.77 2.81 2.70
CA ASN A 59 9.94 2.20 3.74
C ASN A 59 8.49 2.74 3.75
N GLY A 60 8.14 3.57 2.76
CA GLY A 60 6.83 4.21 2.66
C GLY A 60 6.64 5.40 3.61
N GLY A 61 7.72 5.89 4.22
CA GLY A 61 7.72 7.07 5.08
C GLY A 61 7.68 8.36 4.27
N TRP A 62 6.81 9.29 4.68
CA TRP A 62 6.67 10.60 4.02
C TRP A 62 7.49 11.65 4.76
N HIS A 63 8.23 12.46 4.00
CA HIS A 63 9.08 13.54 4.52
C HIS A 63 8.74 14.85 3.81
N TYR A 64 8.80 15.96 4.53
CA TYR A 64 8.71 17.31 3.97
C TYR A 64 9.82 18.17 4.54
N MET A 65 10.62 18.81 3.67
CA MET A 65 11.80 19.59 4.07
C MET A 65 12.75 18.79 4.99
N GLY A 66 12.95 17.50 4.64
CA GLY A 66 13.75 16.55 5.43
C GLY A 66 13.15 16.08 6.76
N SER A 67 11.97 16.57 7.15
CA SER A 67 11.30 16.18 8.41
C SER A 67 10.22 15.11 8.18
N PRO A 68 10.16 14.04 9.00
CA PRO A 68 9.17 12.98 8.82
C PRO A 68 7.76 13.45 9.18
N ILE A 69 6.77 13.04 8.38
CA ILE A 69 5.34 13.29 8.61
C ILE A 69 4.74 12.09 9.33
N GLY A 70 4.63 12.16 10.65
CA GLY A 70 4.07 11.07 11.48
C GLY A 70 2.54 11.00 11.53
N ARG A 71 1.82 11.91 10.86
CA ARG A 71 0.35 11.98 10.90
C ARG A 71 -0.25 11.18 9.75
N GLU A 72 -0.69 9.96 10.05
CA GLU A 72 -1.26 9.04 9.06
C GLU A 72 -2.42 9.64 8.25
N ALA A 73 -3.34 10.37 8.89
CA ALA A 73 -4.46 11.02 8.20
C ALA A 73 -4.00 12.04 7.14
N LEU A 74 -2.88 12.74 7.39
CA LEU A 74 -2.31 13.70 6.45
C LEU A 74 -1.61 12.99 5.28
N VAL A 75 -0.87 11.92 5.58
CA VAL A 75 -0.25 11.06 4.57
C VAL A 75 -1.30 10.47 3.63
N ARG A 76 -2.40 9.94 4.19
CA ARG A 76 -3.53 9.44 3.41
C ARG A 76 -4.18 10.52 2.57
N LEU A 77 -4.29 11.75 3.06
CA LEU A 77 -4.81 12.85 2.23
C LEU A 77 -3.93 13.09 1.00
N PHE A 78 -2.61 13.20 1.18
CA PHE A 78 -1.70 13.40 0.06
C PHE A 78 -1.67 12.21 -0.91
N SER A 79 -1.84 10.99 -0.42
CA SER A 79 -1.87 9.81 -1.29
C SER A 79 -3.08 9.81 -2.23
N THR A 80 -4.21 10.43 -1.87
CA THR A 80 -5.40 10.53 -2.75
C THR A 80 -5.22 11.44 -3.96
N VAL A 81 -4.21 12.32 -3.93
CA VAL A 81 -3.88 13.25 -5.01
C VAL A 81 -2.58 12.87 -5.72
N LEU A 82 -2.01 11.71 -5.39
CA LEU A 82 -0.78 11.21 -5.98
C LEU A 82 -1.08 10.59 -7.36
N MET A 83 -0.33 11.04 -8.37
CA MET A 83 -0.43 10.55 -9.73
C MET A 83 0.95 10.21 -10.28
N ARG A 84 1.02 9.15 -11.10
CA ARG A 84 2.23 8.79 -11.83
C ARG A 84 2.12 9.24 -13.28
N GLU A 85 3.11 9.99 -13.76
CA GLU A 85 3.26 10.34 -15.18
C GLU A 85 4.63 9.87 -15.68
N GLY A 86 4.64 8.83 -16.51
CA GLY A 86 5.89 8.19 -16.93
C GLY A 86 6.65 7.64 -15.73
N ASP A 87 7.84 8.16 -15.48
CA ASP A 87 8.68 7.78 -14.33
C ASP A 87 8.67 8.81 -13.19
N ARG A 88 7.80 9.84 -13.28
CA ARG A 88 7.65 10.89 -12.27
C ARG A 88 6.41 10.65 -11.40
N TYR A 89 6.49 11.12 -10.16
CA TYR A 89 5.37 11.14 -9.21
C TYR A 89 5.00 12.57 -8.86
N LEU A 90 3.69 12.83 -8.85
CA LEU A 90 3.14 14.18 -8.79
C LEU A 90 2.00 14.23 -7.78
N LEU A 91 1.92 15.30 -7.01
CA LEU A 91 0.71 15.67 -6.30
C LEU A 91 -0.11 16.61 -7.18
N VAL A 92 -1.34 16.21 -7.48
CA VAL A 92 -2.23 16.91 -8.41
C VAL A 92 -3.43 17.47 -7.68
N THR A 93 -3.54 18.79 -7.68
CA THR A 93 -4.70 19.52 -7.14
C THR A 93 -5.31 20.39 -8.24
N PRO A 94 -6.53 20.94 -8.07
CA PRO A 94 -7.12 21.81 -9.10
C PRO A 94 -6.27 23.04 -9.42
N ALA A 95 -5.46 23.51 -8.46
CA ALA A 95 -4.67 24.71 -8.58
C ALA A 95 -3.25 24.43 -9.11
N GLU A 96 -2.67 23.29 -8.74
CA GLU A 96 -1.24 23.04 -8.86
C GLU A 96 -0.94 21.58 -9.17
N LYS A 97 0.16 21.36 -9.90
CA LYS A 97 0.82 20.06 -10.07
C LYS A 97 2.26 20.17 -9.61
N LEU A 98 2.61 19.37 -8.61
CA LEU A 98 3.89 19.45 -7.89
C LEU A 98 4.60 18.09 -7.95
N GLU A 99 5.85 18.09 -8.40
CA GLU A 99 6.67 16.87 -8.41
C GLU A 99 7.25 16.55 -7.03
N ILE A 100 7.24 15.27 -6.67
CA ILE A 100 7.80 14.75 -5.43
C ILE A 100 8.84 13.66 -5.72
N ALA A 101 9.77 13.45 -4.79
CA ALA A 101 10.72 12.35 -4.86
C ALA A 101 10.11 11.06 -4.30
N VAL A 102 10.34 9.93 -4.97
CA VAL A 102 9.97 8.60 -4.49
C VAL A 102 11.17 7.69 -4.67
N ASP A 103 11.68 7.14 -3.57
CA ASP A 103 12.93 6.36 -3.59
C ASP A 103 12.75 4.99 -4.27
N ASP A 104 11.55 4.39 -4.17
CA ASP A 104 11.22 3.10 -4.79
C ASP A 104 9.75 3.07 -5.27
N VAL A 105 8.81 2.85 -4.35
CA VAL A 105 7.37 2.81 -4.63
C VAL A 105 6.58 3.63 -3.62
N PRO A 106 5.47 4.27 -4.04
CA PRO A 106 4.67 5.10 -3.15
C PRO A 106 3.80 4.32 -2.16
N PHE A 107 3.50 3.06 -2.47
CA PHE A 107 2.65 2.18 -1.68
C PHE A 107 3.32 0.82 -1.48
N LEU A 108 3.32 0.34 -0.24
CA LEU A 108 3.89 -0.95 0.12
C LEU A 108 2.76 -1.93 0.45
N GLY A 109 2.74 -3.10 -0.20
CA GLY A 109 1.87 -4.21 0.19
C GLY A 109 2.35 -4.82 1.50
N VAL A 110 1.60 -4.61 2.59
CA VAL A 110 1.97 -5.05 3.94
C VAL A 110 1.22 -6.32 4.37
N GLU A 111 0.10 -6.63 3.73
CA GLU A 111 -0.64 -7.87 3.94
C GLU A 111 -1.10 -8.43 2.59
N MET A 112 -1.20 -9.76 2.51
CA MET A 112 -1.65 -10.49 1.34
C MET A 112 -2.65 -11.56 1.74
N HIS A 113 -3.79 -11.60 1.06
CA HIS A 113 -4.79 -12.64 1.17
C HIS A 113 -4.91 -13.38 -0.15
N VAL A 114 -4.87 -14.72 -0.10
CA VAL A 114 -4.94 -15.59 -1.26
C VAL A 114 -6.15 -16.51 -1.12
N SER A 115 -6.99 -16.55 -2.15
CA SER A 115 -8.15 -17.45 -2.20
C SER A 115 -8.26 -18.15 -3.55
N GLY A 116 -9.02 -19.25 -3.59
CA GLY A 116 -9.14 -20.08 -4.79
C GLY A 116 -7.85 -20.85 -5.12
N THR A 117 -7.86 -21.54 -6.26
CA THR A 117 -6.75 -22.40 -6.69
C THR A 117 -6.59 -22.39 -8.21
N GLY A 118 -5.38 -22.66 -8.69
CA GLY A 118 -5.08 -22.75 -10.12
C GLY A 118 -5.39 -21.46 -10.86
N ALA A 119 -6.05 -21.54 -12.01
CA ALA A 119 -6.43 -20.37 -12.80
C ALA A 119 -7.49 -19.47 -12.14
N GLY A 120 -8.20 -19.96 -11.12
CA GLY A 120 -9.16 -19.19 -10.33
C GLY A 120 -8.58 -18.57 -9.06
N GLN A 121 -7.26 -18.63 -8.87
CA GLN A 121 -6.59 -18.03 -7.72
C GLN A 121 -6.73 -16.50 -7.75
N ARG A 122 -7.06 -15.93 -6.60
CA ARG A 122 -7.14 -14.48 -6.39
C ARG A 122 -6.14 -14.05 -5.33
N ILE A 123 -5.51 -12.92 -5.56
CA ILE A 123 -4.54 -12.32 -4.65
C ILE A 123 -5.00 -10.90 -4.36
N VAL A 124 -5.25 -10.62 -3.08
CA VAL A 124 -5.66 -9.31 -2.58
C VAL A 124 -4.57 -8.79 -1.65
N LEU A 125 -4.14 -7.55 -1.86
CA LEU A 125 -3.10 -6.89 -1.09
C LEU A 125 -3.71 -5.74 -0.28
N ARG A 126 -3.26 -5.56 0.96
CA ARG A 126 -3.47 -4.33 1.73
C ARG A 126 -2.21 -3.48 1.71
N THR A 127 -2.33 -2.19 1.44
CA THR A 127 -1.20 -1.26 1.46
C THR A 127 -0.90 -0.76 2.88
N ASN A 128 0.30 -0.18 3.07
CA ASN A 128 0.70 0.51 4.29
C ASN A 128 -0.23 1.67 4.68
N LEU A 129 -0.97 2.23 3.71
CA LEU A 129 -1.96 3.30 3.94
C LEU A 129 -3.39 2.78 4.11
N GLY A 130 -3.61 1.46 4.00
CA GLY A 130 -4.89 0.81 4.25
C GLY A 130 -5.73 0.50 3.02
N ASP A 131 -5.25 0.85 1.81
CA ASP A 131 -5.96 0.54 0.57
C ASP A 131 -5.94 -0.97 0.29
N VAL A 132 -7.01 -1.47 -0.32
CA VAL A 132 -7.16 -2.88 -0.69
C VAL A 132 -7.18 -2.99 -2.21
N VAL A 133 -6.26 -3.78 -2.77
CA VAL A 133 -6.08 -3.93 -4.23
C VAL A 133 -6.07 -5.41 -4.58
N GLU A 134 -6.96 -5.82 -5.51
CA GLU A 134 -6.92 -7.15 -6.11
C GLU A 134 -5.99 -7.16 -7.31
N ALA A 135 -5.04 -8.11 -7.32
CA ALA A 135 -4.16 -8.33 -8.46
C ALA A 135 -4.95 -8.83 -9.68
N GLY A 136 -4.73 -8.20 -10.83
CA GLY A 136 -5.49 -8.50 -12.05
C GLY A 136 -4.98 -7.74 -13.27
N PRO A 137 -5.74 -7.70 -14.38
CA PRO A 137 -5.34 -6.97 -15.59
C PRO A 137 -5.10 -5.47 -15.37
N GLU A 138 -5.90 -4.86 -14.49
CA GLU A 138 -5.77 -3.45 -14.09
C GLU A 138 -4.63 -3.23 -13.09
N HIS A 139 -4.36 -4.22 -12.23
CA HIS A 139 -3.32 -4.17 -11.20
C HIS A 139 -2.35 -5.36 -11.39
N ARG A 140 -1.55 -5.30 -12.44
CA ARG A 140 -0.65 -6.40 -12.82
C ARG A 140 0.50 -6.54 -11.85
N LEU A 141 0.72 -7.77 -11.36
CA LEU A 141 1.92 -8.11 -10.62
C LEU A 141 3.13 -8.16 -11.56
N ARG A 142 4.21 -7.52 -11.16
CA ARG A 142 5.50 -7.56 -11.86
C ARG A 142 6.58 -7.98 -10.87
N ALA A 143 7.40 -8.95 -11.27
CA ALA A 143 8.63 -9.24 -10.57
C ALA A 143 9.71 -8.23 -11.00
N ALA A 144 10.27 -7.52 -10.03
CA ALA A 144 11.46 -6.71 -10.20
C ALA A 144 12.54 -7.22 -9.24
N ARG A 145 13.82 -7.12 -9.64
CA ARG A 145 14.91 -7.39 -8.71
C ARG A 145 15.12 -6.13 -7.88
N GLY A 146 14.92 -6.22 -6.57
CA GLY A 146 15.33 -5.14 -5.68
C GLY A 146 16.85 -5.03 -5.70
N GLU A 147 17.37 -3.85 -6.03
CA GLU A 147 18.69 -3.48 -5.54
C GLU A 147 18.53 -3.25 -4.04
N PRO A 148 19.38 -3.81 -3.17
CA PRO A 148 19.28 -3.55 -1.74
C PRO A 148 19.43 -2.04 -1.54
N SER A 149 18.32 -1.35 -1.25
CA SER A 149 18.34 0.03 -0.84
C SER A 149 19.20 0.09 0.41
N CYS A 150 20.29 0.86 0.29
CA CYS A 150 21.41 1.06 1.21
C CYS A 150 21.42 0.22 2.52
N PRO A 151 22.44 -0.62 2.77
CA PRO A 151 22.54 -1.37 4.02
C PRO A 151 22.47 -0.41 5.21
N MET A 152 21.85 -0.85 6.32
CA MET A 152 21.92 -0.19 7.62
C MET A 152 23.39 -0.05 8.08
N SER A 153 24.11 0.91 7.52
CA SER A 153 25.53 1.18 7.77
C SER A 153 25.80 2.68 7.63
N THR A 154 24.86 3.48 8.11
CA THR A 154 25.14 4.82 8.64
C THR A 154 24.59 4.93 10.06
N CYS A 155 24.85 3.90 10.87
CA CYS A 155 25.19 4.13 12.29
C CYS A 155 26.59 4.75 12.34
N GLY A 156 26.69 6.01 11.93
CA GLY A 156 27.87 6.85 12.08
C GLY A 156 27.63 7.86 13.20
N VAL A 157 27.36 7.40 14.42
CA VAL A 157 27.50 8.23 15.62
C VAL A 157 29.00 8.45 15.85
N GLY A 158 29.56 9.44 15.15
CA GLY A 158 30.89 9.96 15.44
C GLY A 158 30.85 10.76 16.73
N TRP A 159 30.90 10.08 17.88
CA TRP A 159 31.28 10.70 19.13
C TRP A 159 32.81 10.63 19.25
N THR A 160 33.49 11.76 19.07
CA THR A 160 34.89 11.92 19.49
C THR A 160 34.92 12.79 20.74
N PRO A 161 35.35 12.28 21.91
CA PRO A 161 35.63 13.14 23.04
C PRO A 161 36.96 13.88 22.81
N GLY A 162 36.93 15.19 23.05
CA GLY A 162 38.08 16.02 23.37
C GLY A 162 37.87 16.62 24.75
#